data_AF-A6GHB4-F1
#
_entry.id   AF-A6GHB4-F1
#
_cell.length_a   1.000
_cell.length_b   1.000
_cell.length_c   1.000
_cell.angle_alpha   90.00
_cell.angle_beta   90.00
_cell.angle_gamma   90.00
#
_symmetry.space_group_name_H-M   'P 1'
#
loop_
_entity.id
_entity.type
_entity.pdbx_description
1 polymer ?
#
loop_
_entity_poly.entity_id
_entity_poly.type
_entity_poly.pdbx_seq_one_letter_code
_entity_poly.pdbx_strand_id
1 'polypeptide(L)'
;MIRINLSPTAKRRGASSRTGGAVGSIVPTTDVSKGSLILVGMLAGWIGVGVIGYFMLQSVKADAAALKRKAAKIDKEAKDINAQIDEEGLQARYNRYEELKAAKEALEKKRRTPVFVFYELANILTTGEMPDVDEAEQRRREALDPQSRLDPSWEANSVWLAKLDEDDNNVLKIIGGARDPDDLSEFVKRLRASARFATVSHPEYALEEYKDKGTTSGSDKPLKPGETNFDYYTFEMTAQVAYWD
;
A
#
# COMPACT_ATOMS: atom_id res chain seq x y z
N MET A 1 -29.91 -34.45 16.49
CA MET A 1 -31.22 -34.83 17.06
C MET A 1 -31.07 -34.89 18.57
N ILE A 2 -31.47 -33.84 19.30
CA ILE A 2 -31.22 -33.71 20.74
C ILE A 2 -32.57 -33.71 21.47
N ARG A 3 -32.74 -34.65 22.39
CA ARG A 3 -33.93 -34.83 23.22
C ARG A 3 -33.82 -33.95 24.46
N ILE A 4 -34.83 -33.11 24.72
CA ILE A 4 -34.96 -32.35 25.96
C ILE A 4 -36.13 -32.95 26.74
N ASN A 5 -35.78 -33.66 27.80
CA ASN A 5 -36.67 -34.04 28.88
C ASN A 5 -36.41 -33.06 30.03
N LEU A 6 -37.45 -32.58 30.71
CA LEU A 6 -37.49 -32.16 32.12
C LEU A 6 -38.82 -31.43 32.39
N SER A 7 -39.80 -32.17 32.89
CA SER A 7 -40.78 -31.61 33.81
C SER A 7 -40.23 -31.70 35.24
N PRO A 8 -40.68 -30.80 36.13
CA PRO A 8 -41.07 -31.30 37.43
C PRO A 8 -42.46 -30.79 37.83
N THR A 9 -43.31 -31.78 38.11
CA THR A 9 -44.45 -31.75 39.02
C THR A 9 -44.16 -31.04 40.33
N ALA A 10 -45.06 -30.13 40.73
CA ALA A 10 -45.27 -29.76 42.13
C ALA A 10 -46.77 -29.83 42.47
N LYS A 11 -47.10 -30.98 43.06
CA LYS A 11 -48.35 -31.37 43.71
C LYS A 11 -48.50 -30.56 45.01
N ARG A 12 -49.68 -29.95 45.26
CA ARG A 12 -50.11 -29.63 46.63
C ARG A 12 -51.62 -29.81 46.77
N ARG A 13 -52.00 -30.77 47.62
CA ARG A 13 -53.35 -31.15 48.02
C ARG A 13 -53.39 -31.11 49.56
N GLY A 14 -54.46 -30.53 50.13
CA GLY A 14 -54.98 -30.74 51.48
C GLY A 14 -54.27 -29.99 52.63
N ALA A 15 -54.91 -29.63 53.75
CA ALA A 15 -56.30 -29.69 54.20
C ALA A 15 -56.44 -28.94 55.55
N SER A 16 -57.68 -28.56 55.90
CA SER A 16 -58.27 -28.49 57.26
C SER A 16 -57.89 -27.38 58.25
N SER A 17 -58.89 -26.57 58.66
CA SER A 17 -59.47 -26.66 60.02
C SER A 17 -60.81 -25.92 60.12
N ARG A 18 -61.80 -26.55 60.78
CA ARG A 18 -62.96 -25.91 61.43
C ARG A 18 -62.42 -25.14 62.66
N THR A 19 -62.97 -24.05 63.18
CA THR A 19 -64.23 -23.97 63.97
C THR A 19 -64.41 -22.51 64.46
N GLY A 20 -65.66 -22.05 64.57
CA GLY A 20 -66.11 -21.13 65.63
C GLY A 20 -66.00 -19.62 65.39
N GLY A 21 -67.14 -18.95 65.25
CA GLY A 21 -67.24 -17.49 65.28
C GLY A 21 -68.61 -16.98 64.84
N ALA A 22 -69.61 -17.14 65.69
CA ALA A 22 -70.91 -16.50 65.51
C ALA A 22 -70.78 -14.99 65.69
N VAL A 23 -71.08 -14.20 64.64
CA VAL A 23 -71.56 -12.81 64.79
C VAL A 23 -72.51 -12.53 63.63
N GLY A 24 -73.76 -12.21 63.97
CA GLY A 24 -74.77 -11.80 63.01
C GLY A 24 -74.63 -10.35 62.58
N SER A 25 -75.09 -10.07 61.37
CA SER A 25 -75.65 -8.79 60.93
C SER A 25 -76.30 -9.05 59.57
N ILE A 26 -77.59 -9.39 59.55
CA ILE A 26 -78.66 -8.45 59.17
C ILE A 26 -78.24 -7.60 57.97
N VAL A 27 -78.57 -8.07 56.75
CA VAL A 27 -78.72 -7.17 55.60
C VAL A 27 -80.22 -6.85 55.52
N PRO A 28 -80.61 -5.59 55.77
CA PRO A 28 -82.00 -5.17 55.65
C PRO A 28 -82.39 -5.13 54.17
N THR A 29 -83.57 -5.62 53.87
CA THR A 29 -84.30 -5.26 52.66
C THR A 29 -84.60 -3.77 52.71
N THR A 30 -83.88 -2.97 51.92
CA THR A 30 -84.19 -1.56 51.68
C THR A 30 -84.38 -1.34 50.20
N ASP A 31 -85.52 -0.75 49.83
CA ASP A 31 -85.78 -0.19 48.51
C ASP A 31 -84.62 0.70 48.07
N VAL A 32 -83.91 0.26 47.03
CA VAL A 32 -82.71 0.96 46.55
C VAL A 32 -83.16 2.08 45.62
N SER A 33 -83.11 3.32 46.13
CA SER A 33 -83.21 4.53 45.31
C SER A 33 -82.16 4.48 44.18
N LYS A 34 -82.57 4.82 42.96
CA LYS A 34 -81.73 4.82 41.74
C LYS A 34 -80.40 5.59 41.89
N GLY A 35 -80.29 6.49 42.87
CA GLY A 35 -79.05 7.22 43.17
C GLY A 35 -77.95 6.39 43.86
N SER A 36 -78.30 5.35 44.63
CA SER A 36 -77.32 4.50 45.34
C SER A 36 -76.58 3.55 44.38
N LEU A 37 -77.29 3.02 43.37
CA LEU A 37 -76.69 2.21 42.31
C LEU A 37 -75.66 2.99 41.47
N ILE A 38 -75.90 4.28 41.24
CA ILE A 38 -74.96 5.15 40.51
C ILE A 38 -73.68 5.36 41.33
N LEU A 39 -73.79 5.57 42.64
CA LEU A 39 -72.64 5.74 43.53
C LEU A 39 -71.79 4.46 43.63
N VAL A 40 -72.43 3.29 43.79
CA VAL A 40 -71.72 2.01 43.81
C VAL A 40 -71.06 1.72 42.46
N GLY A 41 -71.75 2.01 41.34
CA GLY A 41 -71.19 1.89 40.00
C GLY A 41 -69.98 2.80 39.76
N MET A 42 -70.03 4.04 40.24
CA MET A 42 -68.93 5.00 40.12
C MET A 42 -67.71 4.58 40.97
N LEU A 43 -67.93 4.06 42.18
CA LEU A 43 -66.86 3.57 43.04
C LEU A 43 -66.19 2.31 42.47
N ALA A 44 -66.99 1.37 41.93
CA ALA A 44 -66.47 0.22 41.19
C ALA A 44 -65.69 0.65 39.93
N GLY A 45 -66.16 1.69 39.23
CA GLY A 45 -65.46 2.30 38.11
C GLY A 45 -64.07 2.84 38.49
N TRP A 46 -63.95 3.58 39.60
CA TRP A 46 -62.67 4.09 40.09
C TRP A 46 -61.71 2.98 40.52
N ILE A 47 -62.22 1.93 41.16
CA ILE A 47 -61.41 0.74 41.49
C ILE A 47 -60.90 0.07 40.21
N GLY A 48 -61.75 -0.05 39.19
CA GLY A 48 -61.37 -0.59 37.88
C GLY A 48 -60.24 0.22 37.22
N VAL A 49 -60.34 1.55 37.21
CA VAL A 49 -59.29 2.45 36.70
C VAL A 49 -57.98 2.30 37.49
N GLY A 50 -58.06 2.18 38.82
CA GLY A 50 -56.90 1.96 39.68
C GLY A 50 -56.18 0.64 39.39
N VAL A 51 -56.93 -0.45 39.18
CA VAL A 51 -56.38 -1.77 38.83
C VAL A 51 -55.72 -1.76 37.45
N ILE A 52 -56.36 -1.14 36.46
CA ILE A 52 -55.79 -0.99 35.11
C ILE A 52 -54.51 -0.15 35.15
N GLY A 53 -54.53 0.97 35.88
CA GLY A 53 -53.34 1.83 36.07
C GLY A 53 -52.20 1.10 36.77
N TYR A 54 -52.50 0.29 37.79
CA TYR A 54 -51.50 -0.54 38.47
C TYR A 54 -50.90 -1.60 37.54
N PHE A 55 -51.73 -2.26 36.72
CA PHE A 55 -51.27 -3.27 35.77
C PHE A 55 -50.38 -2.67 34.67
N MET A 56 -50.73 -1.49 34.17
CA MET A 56 -49.94 -0.76 33.17
C MET A 56 -48.61 -0.25 33.76
N LEU A 57 -48.59 0.14 35.03
CA LEU A 57 -47.35 0.50 35.72
C LEU A 57 -46.43 -0.72 35.92
N GLN A 58 -47.01 -1.89 36.19
CA GLN A 58 -46.24 -3.14 36.28
C GLN A 58 -45.67 -3.56 34.92
N SER A 59 -46.44 -3.43 33.82
CA SER A 59 -45.93 -3.76 32.48
C SER A 59 -44.78 -2.82 32.08
N VAL A 60 -44.90 -1.51 32.32
CA VAL A 60 -43.83 -0.55 32.05
C VAL A 60 -42.57 -0.83 32.89
N LYS A 61 -42.72 -1.21 34.17
CA LYS A 61 -41.59 -1.59 35.01
C LYS A 61 -40.93 -2.89 34.53
N ALA A 62 -41.71 -3.86 34.07
CA ALA A 62 -41.20 -5.11 33.51
C ALA A 62 -40.43 -4.86 32.20
N ASP A 63 -40.96 -4.01 31.33
CA ASP A 63 -40.32 -3.64 30.06
C ASP A 63 -39.03 -2.83 30.28
N ALA A 64 -39.05 -1.88 31.22
CA ALA A 64 -37.85 -1.12 31.60
C ALA A 64 -36.77 -2.04 32.19
N ALA A 65 -37.16 -3.02 33.00
CA ALA A 65 -36.24 -4.02 33.54
C ALA A 65 -35.68 -4.94 32.44
N ALA A 66 -36.51 -5.34 31.47
CA ALA A 66 -36.09 -6.12 30.32
C ALA A 66 -35.11 -5.33 29.41
N LEU A 67 -35.36 -4.05 29.20
CA LEU A 67 -34.49 -3.17 28.40
C LEU A 67 -33.12 -2.97 29.08
N LYS A 68 -33.10 -2.75 30.41
CA LYS A 68 -31.85 -2.67 31.18
C LYS A 68 -31.03 -3.96 31.11
N ARG A 69 -31.68 -5.13 31.15
CA ARG A 69 -30.99 -6.43 30.98
C ARG A 69 -30.38 -6.58 29.59
N LYS A 70 -31.08 -6.15 28.53
CA LYS A 70 -30.56 -6.15 27.16
C LYS A 70 -29.36 -5.20 27.02
N ALA A 71 -29.46 -3.99 27.54
CA ALA A 71 -28.36 -3.03 27.54
C ALA A 71 -27.12 -3.55 28.28
N ALA A 72 -27.30 -4.17 29.46
CA ALA A 72 -26.21 -4.79 30.21
C ALA A 72 -25.57 -5.97 29.46
N LYS A 73 -26.36 -6.73 28.69
CA LYS A 73 -25.85 -7.82 27.86
C LYS A 73 -25.00 -7.29 26.69
N ILE A 74 -25.49 -6.27 26.00
CA ILE A 74 -24.77 -5.62 24.88
C ILE A 74 -23.48 -4.96 25.40
N ASP A 75 -23.52 -4.30 26.56
CA ASP A 75 -22.32 -3.71 27.18
C ASP A 75 -21.28 -4.76 27.53
N LYS A 76 -21.71 -5.93 28.01
CA LYS A 76 -20.82 -7.06 28.26
C LYS A 76 -20.24 -7.63 26.96
N GLU A 77 -21.07 -7.84 25.93
CA GLU A 77 -20.62 -8.32 24.63
C GLU A 77 -19.63 -7.34 23.98
N ALA A 78 -19.87 -6.03 24.09
CA ALA A 78 -18.96 -4.99 23.61
C ALA A 78 -17.61 -4.99 24.35
N LYS A 79 -17.61 -5.21 25.68
CA LYS A 79 -16.38 -5.34 26.48
C LYS A 79 -15.62 -6.62 26.14
N ASP A 80 -16.31 -7.73 25.96
CA ASP A 80 -15.70 -9.01 25.59
C ASP A 80 -15.07 -8.94 24.18
N ILE A 81 -15.73 -8.23 23.24
CA ILE A 81 -15.18 -7.96 21.89
C ILE A 81 -13.95 -7.05 21.98
N ASN A 82 -14.02 -5.94 22.72
CA ASN A 82 -12.89 -5.03 22.86
C ASN A 82 -11.69 -5.69 23.56
N ALA A 83 -11.92 -6.58 24.53
CA ALA A 83 -10.86 -7.34 25.18
C ALA A 83 -10.18 -8.37 24.25
N GLN A 84 -10.83 -8.76 23.16
CA GLN A 84 -10.26 -9.64 22.13
C GLN A 84 -9.50 -8.86 21.04
N ILE A 85 -9.67 -7.54 20.96
CA ILE A 85 -8.92 -6.69 20.02
C ILE A 85 -7.58 -6.35 20.67
N ASP A 86 -6.56 -7.11 20.28
CA ASP A 86 -5.17 -6.85 20.63
C ASP A 86 -4.62 -5.69 19.80
N GLU A 87 -4.88 -4.46 20.26
CA GLU A 87 -4.41 -3.22 19.61
C GLU A 87 -2.87 -3.17 19.53
N GLU A 88 -2.18 -3.69 20.55
CA GLU A 88 -0.72 -3.74 20.61
C GLU A 88 -0.16 -4.73 19.56
N GLY A 89 -0.77 -5.92 19.46
CA GLY A 89 -0.43 -6.91 18.44
C GLY A 89 -0.72 -6.43 17.01
N LEU A 90 -1.73 -5.58 16.83
CA LEU A 90 -2.00 -4.95 15.53
C LEU A 90 -0.90 -3.93 15.18
N GLN A 91 -0.51 -3.06 16.11
CA GLN A 91 0.55 -2.09 15.89
C GLN A 91 1.90 -2.76 15.62
N ALA A 92 2.22 -3.85 16.33
CA ALA A 92 3.43 -4.64 16.10
C ALA A 92 3.48 -5.24 14.69
N ARG A 93 2.33 -5.70 14.16
CA ARG A 93 2.22 -6.21 12.78
C ARG A 93 2.41 -5.11 11.75
N TYR A 94 1.84 -3.93 11.99
CA TYR A 94 2.05 -2.76 11.12
C TYR A 94 3.52 -2.34 11.08
N ASN A 95 4.17 -2.21 12.24
CA ASN A 95 5.58 -1.83 12.31
C ASN A 95 6.47 -2.86 11.57
N ARG A 96 6.22 -4.15 11.78
CA ARG A 96 6.94 -5.22 11.07
C ARG A 96 6.70 -5.17 9.56
N TYR A 97 5.49 -4.82 9.12
CA TYR A 97 5.19 -4.67 7.69
C TYR A 97 5.96 -3.49 7.08
N GLU A 98 6.01 -2.35 7.76
CA GLU A 98 6.80 -1.19 7.34
C GLU A 98 8.30 -1.51 7.27
N GLU A 99 8.85 -2.21 8.28
CA GLU A 99 10.25 -2.66 8.26
C GLU A 99 10.54 -3.59 7.07
N LEU A 100 9.65 -4.56 6.80
CA LEU A 100 9.78 -5.46 5.66
C LEU A 100 9.67 -4.72 4.33
N LYS A 101 8.78 -3.73 4.22
CA LYS A 101 8.63 -2.90 3.03
C LYS A 101 9.88 -2.07 2.79
N ALA A 102 10.41 -1.40 3.82
CA ALA A 102 11.65 -0.64 3.73
C ALA A 102 12.86 -1.54 3.36
N ALA A 103 12.95 -2.73 3.96
CA ALA A 103 13.99 -3.71 3.64
C ALA A 103 13.87 -4.21 2.19
N LYS A 104 12.63 -4.45 1.71
CA LYS A 104 12.37 -4.85 0.32
C LYS A 104 12.77 -3.74 -0.65
N GLU A 105 12.37 -2.50 -0.40
CA GLU A 105 12.75 -1.35 -1.25
C GLU A 105 14.26 -1.15 -1.28
N ALA A 106 14.94 -1.26 -0.13
CA ALA A 106 16.39 -1.19 -0.06
C ALA A 106 17.08 -2.35 -0.80
N LEU A 107 16.51 -3.56 -0.75
CA LEU A 107 17.02 -4.71 -1.49
C LEU A 107 16.78 -4.57 -2.99
N GLU A 108 15.60 -4.10 -3.41
CA GLU A 108 15.29 -3.84 -4.82
C GLU A 108 16.21 -2.77 -5.41
N LYS A 109 16.47 -1.68 -4.68
CA LYS A 109 17.49 -0.69 -5.08
C LYS A 109 18.87 -1.32 -5.29
N LYS A 110 19.29 -2.25 -4.41
CA LYS A 110 20.57 -2.97 -4.56
C LYS A 110 20.56 -4.07 -5.62
N ARG A 111 19.40 -4.64 -5.96
CA ARG A 111 19.24 -5.68 -6.98
C ARG A 111 19.03 -5.12 -8.39
N ARG A 112 18.77 -3.81 -8.53
CA ARG A 112 18.97 -3.10 -9.80
C ARG A 112 20.46 -3.04 -10.10
N THR A 113 21.04 -4.19 -10.43
CA THR A 113 22.43 -4.24 -10.85
C THR A 113 22.41 -3.93 -12.35
N PRO A 114 23.09 -2.88 -12.82
CA PRO A 114 23.11 -2.46 -14.22
C PRO A 114 23.90 -3.43 -15.12
N VAL A 115 23.86 -4.74 -14.86
CA VAL A 115 24.66 -5.76 -15.57
C VAL A 115 24.35 -5.76 -17.06
N PHE A 116 23.08 -5.73 -17.44
CA PHE A 116 22.70 -5.72 -18.86
C PHE A 116 23.06 -4.40 -19.54
N VAL A 117 22.99 -3.28 -18.82
CA VAL A 117 23.40 -1.96 -19.34
C VAL A 117 24.92 -1.92 -19.54
N PHE A 118 25.70 -2.44 -18.59
CA PHE A 118 27.15 -2.52 -18.72
C PHE A 118 27.59 -3.54 -19.78
N TYR A 119 26.87 -4.66 -19.90
CA TYR A 119 27.09 -5.62 -20.97
C TYR A 119 26.87 -4.96 -22.33
N GLU A 120 25.79 -4.20 -22.47
CA GLU A 120 25.51 -3.49 -23.70
C GLU A 120 26.52 -2.37 -23.99
N LEU A 121 26.94 -1.61 -22.98
CA LEU A 121 28.05 -0.66 -23.13
C LEU A 121 29.34 -1.35 -23.56
N ALA A 122 29.63 -2.54 -23.05
CA ALA A 122 30.80 -3.31 -23.44
C ALA A 122 30.70 -3.75 -24.91
N ASN A 123 29.54 -4.21 -25.36
CA ASN A 123 29.32 -4.57 -26.77
C ASN A 123 29.47 -3.34 -27.68
N ILE A 124 28.88 -2.21 -27.29
CA ILE A 124 29.02 -0.95 -28.05
C ILE A 124 30.48 -0.52 -28.11
N LEU A 125 31.25 -0.68 -27.03
CA LEU A 125 32.67 -0.31 -26.97
C LEU A 125 33.60 -1.42 -27.49
N THR A 126 33.08 -2.48 -28.10
CA THR A 126 33.87 -3.55 -28.71
C THR A 126 33.84 -3.43 -30.23
N THR A 127 35.03 -3.35 -30.83
CA THR A 127 35.16 -3.20 -32.29
C THR A 127 34.64 -4.46 -32.99
N GLY A 128 33.79 -4.27 -34.01
CA GLY A 128 33.19 -5.36 -34.78
C GLY A 128 31.91 -5.95 -34.19
N GLU A 129 31.51 -5.55 -32.98
CA GLU A 129 30.21 -5.88 -32.42
C GLU A 129 29.17 -4.79 -32.74
N MET A 130 27.91 -5.20 -32.84
CA MET A 130 26.77 -4.31 -33.00
C MET A 130 25.99 -4.23 -31.68
N PRO A 131 25.34 -3.09 -31.37
CA PRO A 131 24.42 -3.02 -30.25
C PRO A 131 23.27 -4.02 -30.40
N ASP A 132 22.58 -4.30 -29.29
CA ASP A 132 21.32 -5.03 -29.26
C ASP A 132 20.21 -4.17 -29.88
N VAL A 133 20.08 -4.24 -31.20
CA VAL A 133 19.18 -3.40 -32.00
C VAL A 133 17.93 -4.18 -32.41
N ASP A 134 16.75 -3.58 -32.20
CA ASP A 134 15.53 -4.05 -32.87
C ASP A 134 15.59 -3.67 -34.35
N GLU A 135 15.78 -4.67 -35.22
CA GLU A 135 15.86 -4.47 -36.67
C GLU A 135 14.64 -3.74 -37.25
N ALA A 136 13.45 -3.95 -36.69
CA ALA A 136 12.23 -3.32 -37.18
C ALA A 136 12.21 -1.82 -36.84
N GLU A 137 12.66 -1.45 -35.64
CA GLU A 137 12.83 -0.05 -35.26
C GLU A 137 13.96 0.62 -36.03
N GLN A 138 15.09 -0.04 -36.19
CA GLN A 138 16.23 0.51 -36.91
C GLN A 138 15.89 0.77 -38.38
N ARG A 139 15.18 -0.14 -39.05
CA ARG A 139 14.69 0.10 -40.42
C ARG A 139 13.74 1.30 -40.50
N ARG A 140 12.90 1.53 -39.47
CA ARG A 140 12.04 2.74 -39.41
C ARG A 140 12.87 4.01 -39.21
N ARG A 141 13.89 3.96 -38.35
CA ARG A 141 14.78 5.10 -38.10
C ARG A 141 15.57 5.46 -39.35
N GLU A 142 16.14 4.47 -40.04
CA GLU A 142 16.89 4.68 -41.29
C GLU A 142 16.00 5.21 -42.42
N ALA A 143 14.72 4.83 -42.45
CA ALA A 143 13.76 5.38 -43.41
C ALA A 143 13.41 6.85 -43.14
N LEU A 144 13.46 7.29 -41.88
CA LEU A 144 13.21 8.68 -41.49
C LEU A 144 14.48 9.53 -41.61
N ASP A 145 15.63 8.97 -41.20
CA ASP A 145 16.94 9.61 -41.22
C ASP A 145 18.00 8.63 -41.75
N PRO A 146 18.47 8.80 -42.99
CA PRO A 146 19.54 7.97 -43.55
C PRO A 146 20.87 8.05 -42.76
N GLN A 147 21.09 9.09 -41.96
CA GLN A 147 22.30 9.24 -41.15
C GLN A 147 22.28 8.39 -39.88
N SER A 148 21.12 7.81 -39.50
CA SER A 148 20.98 6.90 -38.35
C SER A 148 21.53 5.50 -38.62
N ARG A 149 21.96 5.22 -39.86
CA ARG A 149 22.58 3.94 -40.21
C ARG A 149 23.93 3.82 -39.52
N LEU A 150 24.12 2.69 -38.84
CA LEU A 150 25.35 2.39 -38.10
C LEU A 150 26.48 2.00 -39.06
N ASP A 151 27.69 2.47 -38.78
CA ASP A 151 28.89 2.08 -39.50
C ASP A 151 29.48 0.78 -38.91
N PRO A 152 29.51 -0.32 -39.68
CA PRO A 152 30.10 -1.58 -39.22
C PRO A 152 31.64 -1.53 -39.12
N SER A 153 32.28 -0.56 -39.78
CA SER A 153 33.74 -0.38 -39.79
C SER A 153 34.26 0.58 -38.70
N TRP A 154 33.35 1.12 -37.87
CA TRP A 154 33.72 2.01 -36.78
C TRP A 154 34.63 1.32 -35.74
N GLU A 155 35.68 2.03 -35.34
CA GLU A 155 36.65 1.57 -34.34
C GLU A 155 36.26 2.04 -32.95
N ALA A 156 35.84 1.13 -32.07
CA ALA A 156 35.37 1.51 -30.74
C ALA A 156 36.48 2.05 -29.81
N ASN A 157 37.75 1.77 -30.12
CA ASN A 157 38.90 2.23 -29.33
C ASN A 157 39.11 3.76 -29.42
N SER A 158 38.44 4.44 -30.34
CA SER A 158 38.48 5.90 -30.46
C SER A 158 37.67 6.61 -29.37
N VAL A 159 36.81 5.88 -28.65
CA VAL A 159 35.97 6.42 -27.57
C VAL A 159 36.26 5.68 -26.27
N TRP A 160 36.34 6.41 -25.17
CA TRP A 160 36.53 5.84 -23.84
C TRP A 160 35.60 6.49 -22.81
N LEU A 161 35.30 5.75 -21.77
CA LEU A 161 34.50 6.22 -20.65
C LEU A 161 35.42 6.56 -19.47
N ALA A 162 35.26 7.77 -18.93
CA ALA A 162 35.99 8.22 -17.75
C ALA A 162 35.17 8.01 -16.47
N LYS A 163 33.86 8.24 -16.52
CA LYS A 163 32.96 8.08 -15.38
C LYS A 163 31.55 7.71 -15.84
N LEU A 164 30.95 6.79 -15.10
CA LEU A 164 29.53 6.45 -15.17
C LEU A 164 28.91 6.74 -13.81
N ASP A 165 27.88 7.58 -13.78
CA ASP A 165 27.15 7.93 -12.56
C ASP A 165 25.67 7.61 -12.77
N GLU A 166 25.09 6.82 -11.87
CA GLU A 166 23.70 6.42 -11.95
C GLU A 166 22.86 7.25 -10.97
N ASP A 167 21.78 7.85 -11.47
CA ASP A 167 20.80 8.55 -10.66
C ASP A 167 19.60 7.65 -10.31
N ASP A 168 18.84 8.00 -9.27
CA ASP A 168 17.71 7.23 -8.73
C ASP A 168 16.58 6.97 -9.75
N ASN A 169 16.55 7.74 -10.86
CA ASN A 169 15.52 7.70 -11.90
C ASN A 169 15.88 6.83 -13.12
N ASN A 170 16.84 5.90 -12.99
CA ASN A 170 17.39 5.12 -14.12
C ASN A 170 17.96 6.02 -15.22
N VAL A 171 18.60 7.12 -14.81
CA VAL A 171 19.32 8.02 -15.71
C VAL A 171 20.79 7.81 -15.48
N LEU A 172 21.49 7.36 -16.52
CA LEU A 172 22.92 7.15 -16.51
C LEU A 172 23.61 8.39 -17.07
N LYS A 173 24.40 9.06 -16.23
CA LYS A 173 25.31 10.13 -16.65
C LYS A 173 26.62 9.50 -17.12
N ILE A 174 26.95 9.75 -18.37
CA ILE A 174 28.12 9.20 -19.05
C ILE A 174 29.09 10.34 -19.33
N ILE A 175 30.31 10.21 -18.80
CA ILE A 175 31.41 11.15 -19.03
C ILE A 175 32.55 10.36 -19.65
N GLY A 176 33.10 10.87 -20.74
CA GLY A 176 34.14 10.18 -21.49
C GLY A 176 34.93 11.12 -22.39
N GLY A 177 35.73 10.49 -23.24
CA GLY A 177 36.43 11.18 -24.32
C GLY A 177 36.32 10.42 -25.63
N ALA A 178 36.49 11.16 -26.72
CA ALA A 178 36.52 10.64 -28.07
C ALA A 178 37.69 11.27 -28.82
N ARG A 179 38.32 10.51 -29.71
CA ARG A 179 39.39 10.99 -30.58
C ARG A 179 38.88 12.05 -31.54
N ASP A 180 37.80 11.73 -32.26
CA ASP A 180 37.20 12.58 -33.29
C ASP A 180 35.70 12.80 -33.04
N PRO A 181 35.11 13.90 -33.55
CA PRO A 181 33.67 14.17 -33.37
C PRO A 181 32.78 13.18 -34.13
N ASP A 182 33.30 12.58 -35.21
CA ASP A 182 32.62 11.55 -35.97
C ASP A 182 32.49 10.26 -35.15
N ASP A 183 33.55 9.89 -34.41
CA ASP A 183 33.53 8.75 -33.49
C ASP A 183 32.54 8.94 -32.35
N LEU A 184 32.50 10.14 -31.77
CA LEU A 184 31.51 10.48 -30.75
C LEU A 184 30.08 10.37 -31.31
N SER A 185 29.88 10.83 -32.55
CA SER A 185 28.59 10.76 -33.21
C SER A 185 28.15 9.32 -33.43
N GLU A 186 29.06 8.45 -33.86
CA GLU A 186 28.78 7.03 -34.07
C GLU A 186 28.50 6.29 -32.75
N PHE A 187 29.25 6.59 -31.69
CA PHE A 187 28.97 6.10 -30.34
C PHE A 187 27.56 6.48 -29.87
N VAL A 188 27.15 7.74 -30.08
CA VAL A 188 25.79 8.21 -29.71
C VAL A 188 24.71 7.53 -30.56
N LYS A 189 24.94 7.31 -31.85
CA LYS A 189 24.00 6.56 -32.70
C LYS A 189 23.83 5.13 -32.20
N ARG A 190 24.93 4.44 -31.86
CA ARG A 190 24.91 3.08 -31.33
C ARG A 190 24.16 2.99 -30.00
N LEU A 191 24.39 3.95 -29.09
CA LEU A 191 23.60 4.07 -27.86
C LEU A 191 22.11 4.24 -28.17
N ARG A 192 21.74 5.16 -29.06
CA ARG A 192 20.34 5.38 -29.42
C ARG A 192 19.71 4.15 -30.07
N ALA A 193 20.45 3.43 -30.91
CA ALA A 193 19.98 2.23 -31.62
C ALA A 193 19.70 1.05 -30.68
N SER A 194 20.42 0.97 -29.57
CA SER A 194 20.28 -0.10 -28.58
C SER A 194 18.91 -0.09 -27.89
N ALA A 195 18.34 -1.27 -27.72
CA ALA A 195 17.08 -1.48 -26.99
C ALA A 195 17.18 -1.11 -25.49
N ARG A 196 18.40 -1.06 -24.93
CA ARG A 196 18.62 -0.78 -23.50
C ARG A 196 18.61 0.70 -23.14
N PHE A 197 18.78 1.57 -24.13
CA PHE A 197 18.84 3.01 -23.96
C PHE A 197 17.63 3.68 -24.62
N ALA A 198 16.63 4.03 -23.81
CA ALA A 198 15.37 4.56 -24.33
C ALA A 198 15.50 6.00 -24.85
N THR A 199 16.23 6.86 -24.14
CA THR A 199 16.41 8.26 -24.51
C THR A 199 17.82 8.71 -24.18
N VAL A 200 18.55 9.16 -25.20
CA VAL A 200 19.94 9.62 -25.07
C VAL A 200 20.00 11.10 -25.40
N SER A 201 20.50 11.91 -24.47
CA SER A 201 20.68 13.34 -24.68
C SER A 201 21.75 13.62 -25.74
N HIS A 202 21.76 14.84 -26.26
CA HIS A 202 22.89 15.28 -27.08
C HIS A 202 24.13 15.39 -26.19
N PRO A 203 25.31 14.92 -26.64
CA PRO A 203 26.54 15.13 -25.89
C PRO A 203 26.90 16.60 -25.88
N GLU A 204 27.18 17.13 -24.70
CA GLU A 204 27.97 18.36 -24.58
C GLU A 204 29.43 17.96 -24.71
N TYR A 205 30.14 18.53 -25.69
CA TYR A 205 31.54 18.20 -25.93
C TYR A 205 32.41 19.44 -26.03
N ALA A 206 33.66 19.30 -25.60
CA ALA A 206 34.68 20.34 -25.68
C ALA A 206 36.00 19.73 -26.15
N LEU A 207 36.69 20.45 -27.04
CA LEU A 207 38.05 20.08 -27.45
C LEU A 207 39.01 20.38 -26.30
N GLU A 208 39.72 19.35 -25.85
CA GLU A 208 40.83 19.48 -24.93
C GLU A 208 42.13 19.44 -25.75
N GLU A 209 42.70 20.61 -25.99
CA GLU A 209 43.98 20.74 -26.68
C GLU A 209 45.12 20.25 -25.79
N TYR A 210 45.93 19.33 -26.33
CA TYR A 210 47.17 18.91 -25.73
C TYR A 210 48.15 20.10 -25.72
N LYS A 211 48.28 20.73 -24.55
CA LYS A 211 49.33 21.72 -24.33
C LYS A 211 50.62 20.99 -24.04
N ASP A 212 51.45 20.86 -25.08
CA ASP A 212 52.83 20.43 -24.93
C ASP A 212 53.52 21.33 -23.89
N LYS A 213 53.70 20.79 -22.68
CA LYS A 213 54.41 21.47 -21.60
C LYS A 213 55.90 21.35 -21.90
N GLY A 214 56.34 22.14 -22.89
CA GLY A 214 57.66 22.13 -23.50
C GLY A 214 58.75 21.48 -22.66
N THR A 215 59.02 20.21 -22.92
CA THR A 215 60.23 19.56 -22.46
C THR A 215 61.34 19.86 -23.45
N THR A 216 62.16 20.86 -23.14
CA THR A 216 63.50 21.05 -23.72
C THR A 216 64.41 19.87 -23.37
N SER A 217 64.18 18.71 -23.98
CA SER A 217 65.09 17.58 -24.12
C SER A 217 64.28 16.44 -24.74
N GLY A 218 64.71 15.91 -25.89
CA GLY A 218 63.99 14.93 -26.72
C GLY A 218 63.83 13.54 -26.10
N SER A 219 63.30 13.45 -24.88
CA SER A 219 62.85 12.23 -24.25
C SER A 219 61.36 12.38 -23.95
N ASP A 220 60.51 11.66 -24.69
CA ASP A 220 59.09 11.55 -24.38
C ASP A 220 58.92 11.13 -22.93
N LYS A 221 58.34 12.01 -22.12
CA LYS A 221 58.03 11.69 -20.74
C LYS A 221 57.03 10.53 -20.76
N PRO A 222 57.23 9.45 -19.97
CA PRO A 222 56.26 8.38 -19.90
C PRO A 222 54.93 8.95 -19.42
N LEU A 223 53.89 8.74 -20.22
CA LEU A 223 52.53 9.18 -19.93
C LEU A 223 52.08 8.58 -18.60
N LYS A 224 51.54 9.40 -17.72
CA LYS A 224 50.84 8.88 -16.54
C LYS A 224 49.51 8.26 -16.97
N PRO A 225 48.97 7.30 -16.21
CA PRO A 225 47.61 6.83 -16.44
C PRO A 225 46.63 8.01 -16.44
N GLY A 226 45.94 8.21 -17.57
CA GLY A 226 45.00 9.33 -17.78
C GLY A 226 45.59 10.60 -18.41
N GLU A 227 46.89 10.66 -18.71
CA GLU A 227 47.47 11.72 -19.54
C GLU A 227 47.51 11.26 -21.01
N THR A 228 47.06 12.12 -21.93
CA THR A 228 47.15 11.90 -23.38
C THR A 228 48.22 12.81 -23.97
N ASN A 229 48.76 12.41 -25.13
CA ASN A 229 49.72 13.18 -25.94
C ASN A 229 49.10 13.70 -27.24
N PHE A 230 47.78 13.66 -27.35
CA PHE A 230 47.02 14.09 -28.52
C PHE A 230 45.79 14.88 -28.06
N ASP A 231 45.32 15.75 -28.96
CA ASP A 231 44.06 16.48 -28.79
C ASP A 231 42.90 15.48 -28.79
N TYR A 232 41.93 15.69 -27.92
CA TYR A 232 40.74 14.85 -27.86
C TYR A 232 39.52 15.65 -27.44
N TYR A 233 38.36 15.11 -27.71
CA TYR A 233 37.09 15.68 -27.28
C TYR A 233 36.68 15.03 -25.97
N THR A 234 36.44 15.85 -24.95
CA THR A 234 35.71 15.40 -23.75
C THR A 234 34.22 15.51 -24.04
N PHE A 235 33.43 14.59 -23.49
CA PHE A 235 31.98 14.66 -23.59
C PHE A 235 31.27 14.31 -22.29
N GLU A 236 30.10 14.93 -22.11
CA GLU A 236 29.13 14.60 -21.08
C GLU A 236 27.76 14.38 -21.73
N MET A 237 27.10 13.29 -21.36
CA MET A 237 25.73 13.00 -21.81
C MET A 237 24.94 12.26 -20.72
N THR A 238 23.63 12.21 -20.92
CA THR A 238 22.71 11.45 -20.08
C THR A 238 21.91 10.48 -20.94
N ALA A 239 21.69 9.26 -20.41
CA ALA A 239 20.89 8.26 -21.08
C ALA A 239 19.90 7.63 -20.10
N GLN A 240 18.63 7.60 -20.47
CA GLN A 240 17.61 6.85 -19.74
C GLN A 240 17.74 5.37 -20.08
N VAL A 241 17.95 4.55 -19.06
CA VAL A 241 18.24 3.12 -19.21
C VAL A 241 17.10 2.24 -18.73
N ALA A 242 16.88 1.14 -19.45
CA ALA A 242 15.94 0.10 -19.07
C ALA A 242 16.70 -1.10 -18.48
N TYR A 243 16.51 -1.36 -17.19
CA TYR A 243 17.17 -2.47 -16.48
C TYR A 243 16.42 -3.81 -16.58
N TRP A 244 15.28 -3.83 -17.27
CA TRP A 244 14.42 -4.99 -17.43
C TRP A 244 13.86 -5.06 -18.86
N ASP A 245 13.49 -6.27 -19.28
CA ASP A 245 12.65 -6.53 -20.47
C ASP A 245 11.16 -6.33 -20.14
#